data_AF-A0A954ERI4-F1
#
_entry.id   AF-A0A954ERI4-F1
#
_cell.length_a   1.000
_cell.length_b   1.000
_cell.length_c   1.000
_cell.angle_alpha   90.00
_cell.angle_beta   90.00
_cell.angle_gamma   90.00
#
_symmetry.space_group_name_H-M   'P 1'
#
loop_
_entity.id
_entity.type
_entity.pdbx_description
1 polymer ?
#
loop_
_entity_poly.entity_id
_entity_poly.type
_entity_poly.pdbx_seq_one_letter_code
_entity_poly.pdbx_strand_id
1 'polypeptide(L)'
;ADDPTDPAPATAFSHLDAFIYLERKIAEKGIYPAIDPLASSSRILDPQVVGERHYAIARRVQQILQRYRELQDIIAILGVEELAEEDKQVVTRARRIERFLSQPFFVAEVFTGKAGNFTSLEDTIDSFEQLCDGKWDHLPEAAFMYVGKIEEAAAQAERMAKG
;
A
#
# COMPACT_ATOMS: atom_id res chain seq x y z
N ALA A 1 2.62 -7.51 -23.42
CA ALA A 1 2.10 -8.76 -22.84
C ALA A 1 2.17 -8.58 -21.33
N ASP A 2 1.11 -7.98 -20.78
CA ASP A 2 0.83 -7.78 -19.35
C ASP A 2 -0.64 -8.21 -19.16
N ASP A 3 -1.00 -9.38 -19.68
CA ASP A 3 -2.40 -9.87 -19.68
C ASP A 3 -2.54 -11.04 -18.71
N PRO A 4 -3.15 -10.83 -17.53
CA PRO A 4 -3.36 -11.88 -16.53
C PRO A 4 -4.43 -12.91 -16.96
N THR A 5 -5.17 -12.65 -18.04
CA THR A 5 -6.16 -13.57 -18.61
C THR A 5 -5.57 -14.56 -19.61
N ASP A 6 -4.27 -14.45 -19.89
CA ASP A 6 -3.53 -15.45 -20.67
C ASP A 6 -3.69 -16.85 -20.01
N PRO A 7 -4.01 -17.90 -20.78
CA PRO A 7 -4.21 -19.25 -20.26
C PRO A 7 -3.05 -19.81 -19.43
N ALA A 8 -1.80 -19.42 -19.74
CA ALA A 8 -0.63 -19.93 -19.05
C ALA A 8 -0.51 -19.40 -17.59
N PRO A 9 -0.55 -18.07 -17.34
CA PRO A 9 -0.67 -17.51 -16.00
C PRO A 9 -1.90 -18.03 -15.24
N ALA A 10 -3.07 -18.06 -15.87
CA ALA A 10 -4.31 -18.49 -15.22
C ALA A 10 -4.23 -19.93 -14.70
N THR A 11 -3.63 -20.84 -15.47
CA THR A 11 -3.44 -22.24 -15.04
C THR A 11 -2.45 -22.32 -13.88
N ALA A 12 -1.34 -21.58 -13.95
CA ALA A 12 -0.35 -21.56 -12.87
C ALA A 12 -0.94 -21.04 -11.55
N PHE A 13 -1.75 -19.97 -11.59
CA PHE A 13 -2.37 -19.40 -10.39
C PHE A 13 -3.29 -20.37 -9.66
N SER A 14 -3.93 -21.29 -10.36
CA SER A 14 -4.81 -22.30 -9.74
C SER A 14 -4.07 -23.28 -8.82
N HIS A 15 -2.76 -23.39 -8.95
CA HIS A 15 -1.92 -24.30 -8.17
C HIS A 15 -1.11 -23.59 -7.07
N LEU A 16 -1.18 -22.26 -6.98
CA LEU A 16 -0.40 -21.49 -6.01
C LEU A 16 -1.23 -21.16 -4.76
N ASP A 17 -0.68 -21.41 -3.58
CA ASP A 17 -1.29 -20.99 -2.31
C ASP A 17 -1.28 -19.46 -2.14
N ALA A 18 -0.32 -18.78 -2.76
CA ALA A 18 -0.24 -17.33 -2.80
C ALA A 18 0.49 -16.87 -4.05
N PHE A 19 0.12 -15.70 -4.56
CA PHE A 19 0.84 -15.04 -5.65
C PHE A 19 0.89 -13.53 -5.41
N ILE A 20 2.01 -12.96 -5.82
CA ILE A 20 2.28 -11.53 -5.75
C ILE A 20 2.27 -11.01 -7.19
N TYR A 21 1.35 -10.09 -7.47
CA TYR A 21 1.22 -9.48 -8.78
C TYR A 21 2.00 -8.17 -8.82
N LEU A 22 2.94 -8.07 -9.75
CA LEU A 22 3.76 -6.86 -9.94
C LEU A 22 3.22 -6.03 -11.09
N GLU A 23 2.91 -4.77 -10.85
CA GLU A 23 2.28 -3.89 -11.84
C GLU A 23 3.17 -2.72 -12.24
N ARG A 24 3.34 -2.53 -13.55
CA ARG A 24 4.14 -1.42 -14.12
C ARG A 24 3.63 -0.04 -13.67
N LYS A 25 2.31 0.16 -13.61
CA LYS A 25 1.71 1.44 -13.19
C LYS A 25 2.10 1.85 -11.77
N ILE A 26 2.36 0.87 -10.88
CA ILE A 26 2.80 1.12 -9.51
C ILE A 26 4.28 1.52 -9.51
N ALA A 27 5.10 0.84 -10.31
CA ALA A 27 6.51 1.19 -10.50
C ALA A 27 6.69 2.60 -11.10
N GLU A 28 5.82 3.02 -12.02
CA GLU A 28 5.81 4.37 -12.61
C GLU A 28 5.51 5.47 -11.59
N LYS A 29 4.80 5.16 -10.50
CA LYS A 29 4.62 6.06 -9.33
C LYS A 29 5.87 6.11 -8.44
N GLY A 30 6.90 5.34 -8.75
CA GLY A 30 8.12 5.21 -7.94
C GLY A 30 7.94 4.35 -6.68
N ILE A 31 6.87 3.57 -6.58
CA ILE A 31 6.57 2.69 -5.43
C ILE A 31 7.26 1.35 -5.64
N TYR A 32 8.18 0.99 -4.74
CA TYR A 32 8.87 -0.29 -4.74
C TYR A 32 8.80 -0.97 -3.37
N PRO A 33 8.47 -2.27 -3.30
CA PRO A 33 8.19 -3.16 -4.43
C PRO A 33 6.86 -2.83 -5.14
N ALA A 34 6.80 -3.03 -6.45
CA ALA A 34 5.67 -2.63 -7.30
C ALA A 34 4.49 -3.62 -7.23
N ILE A 35 4.09 -4.01 -6.02
CA ILE A 35 3.05 -5.01 -5.76
C ILE A 35 1.67 -4.36 -5.89
N ASP A 36 0.76 -4.95 -6.67
CA ASP A 36 -0.66 -4.60 -6.62
C ASP A 36 -1.33 -5.39 -5.48
N PRO A 37 -1.74 -4.73 -4.37
CA PRO A 37 -2.35 -5.38 -3.21
C PRO A 37 -3.79 -5.87 -3.44
N LEU A 38 -4.45 -5.44 -4.52
CA LEU A 38 -5.80 -5.86 -4.89
C LEU A 38 -5.76 -7.02 -5.89
N ALA A 39 -4.73 -7.09 -6.74
CA ALA A 39 -4.53 -8.21 -7.64
C ALA A 39 -3.77 -9.39 -6.99
N SER A 40 -2.92 -9.13 -5.99
CA SER A 40 -2.21 -10.17 -5.24
C SER A 40 -3.16 -10.92 -4.29
N SER A 41 -2.88 -12.21 -4.06
CA SER A 41 -3.73 -13.04 -3.21
C SER A 41 -2.94 -14.09 -2.43
N SER A 42 -3.52 -14.53 -1.31
CA SER A 42 -2.98 -15.59 -0.47
C SER A 42 -4.12 -16.37 0.19
N ARG A 43 -4.08 -17.70 0.10
CA ARG A 43 -5.04 -18.61 0.71
C ARG A 43 -4.99 -18.59 2.23
N ILE A 44 -3.83 -18.25 2.79
CA ILE A 44 -3.64 -18.17 4.25
C ILE A 44 -4.09 -16.84 4.85
N LEU A 45 -4.55 -15.87 4.03
CA LEU A 45 -5.20 -14.67 4.54
C LEU A 45 -6.63 -15.01 4.98
N ASP A 46 -6.70 -15.78 6.06
CA ASP A 46 -7.89 -16.33 6.70
C ASP A 46 -7.76 -16.11 8.22
N PRO A 47 -8.80 -15.61 8.92
CA PRO A 47 -8.73 -15.32 10.35
C PRO A 47 -8.38 -16.55 11.20
N GLN A 48 -8.67 -17.78 10.74
CA GLN A 48 -8.29 -19.01 11.43
C GLN A 48 -6.79 -19.32 11.35
N VAL A 49 -6.08 -18.71 10.39
CA VAL A 49 -4.64 -18.93 10.17
C VAL A 49 -3.82 -17.75 10.69
N VAL A 50 -4.18 -16.53 10.32
CA VAL A 50 -3.41 -15.32 10.67
C VAL A 50 -3.95 -14.57 11.90
N GLY A 51 -5.09 -15.00 12.43
CA GLY A 51 -5.81 -14.32 13.50
C GLY A 51 -6.71 -13.18 13.00
N GLU A 52 -7.73 -12.88 13.80
CA GLU A 52 -8.77 -11.88 13.49
C GLU A 52 -8.19 -10.49 13.23
N ARG A 53 -7.24 -10.04 14.06
CA ARG A 53 -6.67 -8.69 13.97
C ARG A 53 -5.96 -8.47 12.64
N HIS A 54 -5.05 -9.37 12.27
CA HIS A 54 -4.32 -9.28 10.99
C HIS A 54 -5.30 -9.32 9.81
N TYR A 55 -6.23 -10.28 9.81
CA TYR A 55 -7.21 -10.41 8.74
C TYR A 55 -8.06 -9.14 8.58
N ALA A 56 -8.61 -8.61 9.66
CA ALA A 56 -9.46 -7.42 9.64
C ALA A 56 -8.71 -6.19 9.11
N ILE A 57 -7.47 -5.98 9.55
CA ILE A 57 -6.65 -4.83 9.09
C ILE A 57 -6.32 -4.97 7.60
N ALA A 58 -5.91 -6.17 7.14
CA ALA A 58 -5.65 -6.41 5.72
C ALA A 58 -6.91 -6.15 4.86
N ARG A 59 -8.10 -6.57 5.32
CA ARG A 59 -9.36 -6.30 4.62
C ARG A 59 -9.71 -4.81 4.60
N ARG A 60 -9.48 -4.07 5.70
CA ARG A 60 -9.67 -2.61 5.72
C ARG A 60 -8.77 -1.89 4.73
N VAL A 61 -7.49 -2.27 4.66
CA VAL A 61 -6.54 -1.73 3.67
C VAL A 61 -7.03 -1.99 2.24
N GLN A 62 -7.45 -3.22 1.94
CA GLN A 62 -8.00 -3.58 0.62
C GLN A 62 -9.27 -2.78 0.29
N GLN A 63 -10.19 -2.61 1.25
CA GLN A 63 -11.41 -1.82 1.05
C GLN A 63 -11.12 -0.35 0.74
N ILE A 64 -10.19 0.27 1.46
CA ILE A 64 -9.78 1.67 1.22
C ILE A 64 -9.19 1.82 -0.18
N LEU A 65 -8.29 0.90 -0.58
CA LEU A 65 -7.66 0.93 -1.90
C LEU A 65 -8.66 0.64 -3.03
N GLN A 66 -9.60 -0.28 -2.80
CA GLN A 66 -10.66 -0.59 -3.76
C GLN A 66 -11.58 0.62 -3.98
N ARG A 67 -12.03 1.27 -2.89
CA ARG A 67 -12.82 2.51 -2.99
C ARG A 67 -12.06 3.62 -3.68
N TYR A 68 -10.75 3.75 -3.41
CA TYR A 68 -9.92 4.72 -4.12
C TYR A 68 -9.85 4.43 -5.63
N ARG A 69 -9.70 3.16 -6.04
CA ARG A 69 -9.71 2.75 -7.45
C ARG A 69 -11.03 3.12 -8.15
N GLU A 70 -12.17 2.94 -7.48
CA GLU A 70 -13.49 3.37 -7.99
C GLU A 70 -13.60 4.90 -8.16
N LEU A 71 -12.98 5.65 -7.27
CA LEU A 71 -12.98 7.12 -7.32
C LEU A 71 -12.01 7.70 -8.36
N GLN A 72 -11.03 6.92 -8.85
CA GLN A 72 -10.02 7.41 -9.80
C GLN A 72 -10.62 7.91 -11.12
N ASP A 73 -11.63 7.21 -11.66
CA ASP A 73 -12.29 7.63 -12.91
C ASP A 73 -13.04 8.96 -12.73
N ILE A 74 -13.70 9.13 -11.58
CA ILE A 74 -14.39 10.38 -11.23
C ILE A 74 -13.37 11.51 -11.07
N ILE A 75 -12.27 11.27 -10.36
CA ILE A 75 -11.17 12.24 -10.16
C ILE A 75 -10.55 12.64 -11.49
N ALA A 76 -10.37 11.71 -12.43
CA ALA A 76 -9.79 11.99 -13.73
C ALA A 76 -10.66 12.92 -14.59
N ILE A 77 -11.99 12.91 -14.40
CA ILE A 77 -12.94 13.72 -15.16
C ILE A 77 -13.25 15.04 -14.45
N LEU A 78 -13.55 15.00 -13.15
CA LEU A 78 -14.08 16.13 -12.38
C LEU A 78 -13.04 16.79 -11.47
N GLY A 79 -11.98 16.07 -11.09
CA GLY A 79 -11.02 16.50 -10.07
C GLY A 79 -11.41 16.07 -8.65
N VAL A 80 -10.45 16.12 -7.73
CA VAL A 80 -10.64 15.69 -6.32
C VAL A 80 -11.57 16.64 -5.56
N GLU A 81 -11.59 17.93 -5.94
CA GLU A 81 -12.37 18.98 -5.26
C GLU A 81 -13.88 18.72 -5.28
N GLU A 82 -14.35 18.00 -6.30
CA GLU A 82 -15.77 17.68 -6.55
C GLU A 82 -16.27 16.46 -5.76
N LEU A 83 -15.39 15.75 -5.05
CA LEU A 83 -15.79 14.62 -4.22
C LEU A 83 -16.45 15.07 -2.91
N ALA A 84 -17.32 14.22 -2.37
CA ALA A 84 -17.81 14.38 -1.01
C ALA A 84 -16.65 14.34 0.00
N GLU A 85 -16.80 15.01 1.15
CA GLU A 85 -15.72 15.11 2.15
C GLU A 85 -15.24 13.73 2.63
N GLU A 86 -16.16 12.77 2.78
CA GLU A 86 -15.84 11.39 3.13
C GLU A 86 -15.00 10.69 2.06
N ASP A 87 -15.30 10.90 0.78
CA ASP A 87 -14.54 10.33 -0.33
C ASP A 87 -13.16 11.00 -0.45
N LYS A 88 -13.04 12.30 -0.16
CA LYS A 88 -11.75 13.00 -0.07
C LYS A 88 -10.87 12.38 1.02
N GLN A 89 -11.44 12.05 2.17
CA GLN A 89 -10.72 11.35 3.24
C GLN A 89 -10.26 9.95 2.80
N VAL A 90 -11.10 9.21 2.09
CA VAL A 90 -10.70 7.91 1.52
C VAL A 90 -9.53 8.07 0.55
N VAL A 91 -9.60 9.04 -0.37
CA VAL A 91 -8.53 9.30 -1.35
C VAL A 91 -7.21 9.63 -0.67
N THR A 92 -7.22 10.53 0.32
CA THR A 92 -5.99 10.93 1.04
C THR A 92 -5.40 9.76 1.83
N ARG A 93 -6.21 8.96 2.52
CA ARG A 93 -5.74 7.75 3.22
C ARG A 93 -5.21 6.69 2.26
N ALA A 94 -5.91 6.43 1.16
CA ALA A 94 -5.46 5.47 0.15
C ALA A 94 -4.11 5.86 -0.46
N ARG A 95 -3.92 7.15 -0.76
CA ARG A 95 -2.64 7.68 -1.25
C ARG A 95 -1.49 7.54 -0.24
N ARG A 96 -1.77 7.63 1.07
CA ARG A 96 -0.79 7.35 2.12
C ARG A 96 -0.47 5.86 2.18
N ILE A 97 -1.49 5.00 2.15
CA ILE A 97 -1.35 3.54 2.14
C ILE A 97 -0.54 3.07 0.93
N GLU A 98 -0.83 3.54 -0.29
CA GLU A 98 -0.07 3.19 -1.50
C GLU A 98 1.43 3.50 -1.33
N ARG A 99 1.76 4.64 -0.72
CA ARG A 99 3.16 5.02 -0.46
C ARG A 99 3.78 4.24 0.68
N PHE A 100 3.02 3.97 1.74
CA PHE A 100 3.48 3.20 2.90
C PHE A 100 3.76 1.74 2.57
N LEU A 101 3.17 1.21 1.49
CA LEU A 101 3.54 -0.10 0.94
C LEU A 101 4.93 -0.12 0.27
N SER A 102 5.57 1.04 0.07
CA SER A 102 6.96 1.09 -0.39
C SER A 102 7.95 0.88 0.75
N GLN A 103 9.02 0.14 0.49
CA GLN A 103 10.03 -0.19 1.49
C GLN A 103 11.44 -0.16 0.87
N PRO A 104 12.43 0.46 1.52
CA PRO A 104 13.80 0.42 1.05
C PRO A 104 14.41 -0.98 1.28
N PHE A 105 14.90 -1.60 0.22
CA PHE A 105 15.51 -2.93 0.28
C PHE A 105 17.01 -2.85 0.55
N PHE A 106 17.52 -3.70 1.43
CA PHE A 106 18.97 -3.83 1.69
C PHE A 106 19.78 -4.06 0.41
N VAL A 107 19.27 -4.89 -0.49
CA VAL A 107 19.95 -5.18 -1.78
C VAL A 107 19.94 -4.00 -2.75
N ALA A 108 19.03 -3.04 -2.56
CA ALA A 108 18.89 -1.86 -3.41
C ALA A 108 19.63 -0.64 -2.86
N GLU A 109 20.20 -0.72 -1.65
CA GLU A 109 20.85 0.39 -0.95
C GLU A 109 21.99 1.00 -1.78
N VAL A 110 22.80 0.16 -2.43
CA VAL A 110 23.92 0.60 -3.28
C VAL A 110 23.49 1.41 -4.51
N PHE A 111 22.23 1.25 -4.95
CA PHE A 111 21.68 1.95 -6.11
C PHE A 111 20.82 3.15 -5.73
N THR A 112 20.15 3.07 -4.58
CA THR A 112 19.16 4.07 -4.15
C THR A 112 19.72 5.07 -3.13
N GLY A 113 20.82 4.74 -2.46
CA GLY A 113 21.37 5.51 -1.34
C GLY A 113 20.48 5.51 -0.09
N LYS A 114 19.42 4.70 -0.07
CA LYS A 114 18.49 4.57 1.07
C LYS A 114 18.85 3.31 1.84
N ALA A 115 19.10 3.47 3.14
CA ALA A 115 19.36 2.35 4.03
C ALA A 115 18.21 1.35 3.99
N GLY A 116 18.52 0.06 3.80
CA GLY A 116 17.52 -0.99 3.83
C GLY A 116 16.81 -1.05 5.19
N ASN A 117 15.53 -1.40 5.18
CA ASN A 117 14.73 -1.52 6.39
C ASN A 117 14.08 -2.91 6.49
N PHE A 118 14.01 -3.45 7.70
CA PHE A 118 13.22 -4.62 8.05
C PHE A 118 12.12 -4.23 9.05
N THR A 119 10.86 -4.41 8.66
CA THR A 119 9.70 -4.18 9.53
C THR A 119 9.17 -5.53 10.01
N SER A 120 8.91 -5.67 11.31
CA SER A 120 8.32 -6.89 11.86
C SER A 120 6.85 -7.03 11.45
N LEU A 121 6.30 -8.24 11.55
CA LEU A 121 4.87 -8.48 11.29
C LEU A 121 3.98 -7.66 12.24
N GLU A 122 4.33 -7.61 13.52
CA GLU A 122 3.58 -6.87 14.53
C GLU A 122 3.59 -5.37 14.24
N ASP A 123 4.78 -4.80 13.97
CA ASP A 123 4.91 -3.38 13.59
C ASP A 123 4.11 -3.05 12.32
N THR A 124 4.08 -3.98 11.36
CA THR A 124 3.32 -3.81 10.10
C THR A 124 1.82 -3.75 10.39
N ILE A 125 1.30 -4.71 11.15
CA ILE A 125 -0.13 -4.78 11.52
C ILE A 125 -0.53 -3.52 12.29
N ASP A 126 0.26 -3.14 13.30
CA ASP A 126 0.03 -1.94 14.11
C ASP A 126 0.05 -0.67 13.25
N SER A 127 1.03 -0.54 12.35
CA SER A 127 1.16 0.63 11.46
C SER A 127 -0.04 0.80 10.55
N PHE A 128 -0.50 -0.29 9.91
CA PHE A 128 -1.66 -0.23 9.02
C PHE A 128 -2.98 -0.02 9.78
N GLU A 129 -3.12 -0.56 11.00
CA GLU A 129 -4.28 -0.26 11.85
C GLU A 129 -4.39 1.25 12.12
N GLN A 130 -3.28 1.86 12.56
CA GLN A 130 -3.23 3.30 12.85
C GLN A 130 -3.49 4.17 11.60
N LEU A 131 -3.01 3.73 10.43
CA LEU A 131 -3.31 4.40 9.15
C LEU A 131 -4.78 4.31 8.80
N CYS A 132 -5.38 3.12 8.90
CA CYS A 132 -6.80 2.93 8.63
C CYS A 132 -7.70 3.69 9.62
N ASP A 133 -7.23 3.89 10.85
CA ASP A 133 -7.91 4.68 11.89
C ASP A 133 -7.73 6.20 11.71
N GLY A 134 -6.88 6.64 10.78
CA GLY A 134 -6.65 8.06 10.50
C GLY A 134 -5.76 8.79 11.51
N LYS A 135 -5.05 8.08 12.40
CA LYS A 135 -4.19 8.70 13.43
C LYS A 135 -3.09 9.58 12.83
N TRP A 136 -2.69 9.27 11.60
CA TRP A 136 -1.60 9.94 10.88
C TRP A 136 -2.09 10.86 9.77
N ASP A 137 -3.38 11.22 9.75
CA ASP A 137 -3.97 12.05 8.69
C ASP A 137 -3.45 13.49 8.63
N HIS A 138 -2.74 13.94 9.67
CA HIS A 138 -2.07 15.23 9.72
C HIS A 138 -0.72 15.24 9.00
N LEU A 139 -0.15 14.08 8.67
CA LEU A 139 1.13 13.98 7.98
C LEU A 139 0.98 14.12 6.45
N PRO A 140 1.97 14.74 5.77
CA PRO A 140 1.97 14.83 4.31
C PRO A 140 2.17 13.44 3.68
N GLU A 141 1.52 13.19 2.53
CA GLU A 141 1.57 11.88 1.85
C GLU A 141 3.00 11.40 1.55
N ALA A 142 3.90 12.32 1.20
CA ALA A 142 5.29 12.02 0.85
C ALA A 142 6.12 11.49 2.04
N ALA A 143 5.67 11.71 3.28
CA ALA A 143 6.33 11.20 4.47
C ALA A 143 6.23 9.67 4.60
N PHE A 144 5.21 9.06 3.99
CA PHE A 144 4.98 7.61 4.03
C PHE A 144 5.78 6.84 2.98
N MET A 145 6.62 7.51 2.18
CA MET A 145 7.37 6.87 1.11
C MET A 145 8.72 6.34 1.62
N TYR A 146 9.02 5.07 1.36
CA TYR A 146 10.27 4.38 1.71
C TYR A 146 10.62 4.43 3.19
N VAL A 147 9.65 4.10 4.03
CA VAL A 147 9.80 3.98 5.49
C VAL A 147 9.45 2.55 5.93
N GLY A 148 9.93 2.14 7.10
CA GLY A 148 9.58 0.85 7.70
C GLY A 148 8.27 0.95 8.47
N LYS A 149 8.37 1.12 9.79
CA LYS A 149 7.21 1.30 10.67
C LYS A 149 6.67 2.74 10.63
N ILE A 150 5.43 2.93 11.07
CA ILE A 150 4.72 4.20 10.91
C ILE A 150 5.39 5.40 11.58
N GLU A 151 6.11 5.20 12.69
CA GLU A 151 6.83 6.28 13.38
C GLU A 151 7.96 6.87 12.52
N GLU A 152 8.52 6.09 11.60
CA GLU A 152 9.52 6.59 10.67
C GLU A 152 8.92 7.59 9.66
N ALA A 153 7.63 7.46 9.34
CA ALA A 153 6.92 8.46 8.54
C ALA A 153 6.83 9.79 9.29
N ALA A 154 6.58 9.76 10.60
CA ALA A 154 6.58 10.97 11.42
C ALA A 154 7.97 11.64 11.45
N ALA A 155 9.02 10.84 11.69
CA ALA A 155 10.40 11.33 11.66
C ALA A 155 10.81 11.87 10.27
N GLN A 156 10.28 11.28 9.19
CA GLN A 156 10.46 11.79 7.83
C GLN A 156 9.74 13.12 7.62
N ALA A 157 8.48 13.25 8.05
CA ALA A 157 7.75 14.51 7.99
C ALA A 157 8.46 15.64 8.73
N GLU A 158 9.00 15.37 9.92
CA GLU A 158 9.79 16.36 10.68
C GLU A 158 11.05 16.81 9.93
N ARG A 159 11.75 15.87 9.28
CA ARG A 159 12.93 16.20 8.45
C ARG A 159 12.55 17.07 7.26
N MET A 160 11.41 16.77 6.62
CA MET A 160 10.89 17.55 5.49
C MET A 160 10.48 18.97 5.90
N ALA A 161 9.99 19.17 7.13
CA ALA A 161 9.59 20.49 7.61
C ALA A 161 10.78 21.39 7.99
N LYS A 162 11.95 20.79 8.25
CA LYS A 162 13.18 21.51 8.64
C LYS A 162 14.08 21.88 7.45
N GLY A 163 13.84 21.30 6.28
CA GLY A 163 14.57 21.57 5.03
C GLY A 163 13.81 22.49 4.11
#